data_AF-A0A380WSZ4-F1
#
_entry.id   AF-A0A380WSZ4-F1
#
_cell.length_a   1.000
_cell.length_b   1.000
_cell.length_c   1.000
_cell.angle_alpha   90.00
_cell.angle_beta   90.00
_cell.angle_gamma   90.00
#
_symmetry.space_group_name_H-M   'P 1'
#
loop_
_entity.id
_entity.type
_entity.pdbx_description
1 polymer ?
#
loop_
_entity_poly.entity_id
_entity_poly.type
_entity_poly.pdbx_seq_one_letter_code
_entity_poly.pdbx_strand_id
1 'polypeptide(L)'
;MNFAANHDALTGLFNRAFLNDYMETAMATAKRKGEMMAVIHLDLDHFKTINDTMGHAAGDAVLIETAMRLVTNVRDSDVCVRLGGDEFTVILNDVGSEADAIDVAERIVTGFKQPLEFAVLKPSASAGIALFRDGTARSLT
;
A
#
# COMPACT_ATOMS: atom_id res chain seq x y z
N MET A 1 20.28 -13.50 5.53
CA MET A 1 19.06 -13.12 4.79
C MET A 1 19.35 -11.81 4.08
N ASN A 2 19.13 -11.76 2.77
CA ASN A 2 19.48 -10.59 1.96
C ASN A 2 18.31 -9.59 2.01
N PHE A 3 18.38 -8.56 2.85
CA PHE A 3 17.31 -7.54 3.00
C PHE A 3 16.89 -6.96 1.64
N ALA A 4 17.86 -6.71 0.76
CA ALA A 4 17.63 -6.21 -0.60
C ALA A 4 16.82 -7.16 -1.51
N ALA A 5 16.72 -8.45 -1.21
CA ALA A 5 15.94 -9.38 -2.04
C ALA A 5 14.44 -9.11 -1.93
N ASN A 6 13.96 -8.73 -0.74
CA ASN A 6 12.54 -8.62 -0.43
C ASN A 6 12.09 -7.22 -0.01
N HIS A 7 13.01 -6.26 0.14
CA HIS A 7 12.70 -4.89 0.55
C HIS A 7 13.08 -3.86 -0.49
N ASP A 8 12.31 -2.77 -0.53
CA ASP A 8 12.62 -1.55 -1.27
C ASP A 8 13.66 -0.73 -0.49
N ALA A 9 14.74 -0.34 -1.16
CA ALA A 9 15.88 0.29 -0.49
C ALA A 9 15.57 1.71 0.01
N LEU A 10 14.63 2.42 -0.62
CA LEU A 10 14.30 3.79 -0.26
C LEU A 10 13.32 3.86 0.91
N THR A 11 12.26 3.05 0.85
CA THR A 11 11.15 3.11 1.81
C THR A 11 11.23 2.07 2.93
N GLY A 12 12.04 1.03 2.77
CA GLY A 12 12.11 -0.10 3.70
C GLY A 12 10.93 -1.07 3.65
N LEU A 13 9.87 -0.73 2.89
CA LEU A 13 8.72 -1.62 2.67
C LEU A 13 9.14 -2.89 1.93
N PHE A 14 8.25 -3.87 1.89
CA PHE A 14 8.44 -5.01 1.01
C PHE A 14 8.43 -4.56 -0.46
N ASN A 15 9.13 -5.30 -1.31
CA ASN A 15 9.21 -5.00 -2.74
C ASN A 15 8.29 -5.91 -3.58
N ARG A 16 8.27 -5.67 -4.89
CA ARG A 16 7.50 -6.46 -5.85
C ARG A 16 7.84 -7.96 -5.83
N ALA A 17 9.10 -8.33 -5.60
CA ALA A 17 9.50 -9.74 -5.54
C ALA A 17 8.85 -10.44 -4.34
N PHE A 18 8.89 -9.80 -3.16
CA PHE A 18 8.20 -10.30 -1.98
C PHE A 18 6.69 -10.48 -2.22
N LEU A 19 6.03 -9.50 -2.86
CA LEU A 19 4.59 -9.60 -3.14
C LEU A 19 4.24 -10.82 -3.98
N ASN A 20 5.00 -11.08 -5.03
CA ASN A 20 4.77 -12.21 -5.93
C ASN A 20 4.84 -13.54 -5.17
N ASP A 21 5.83 -13.70 -4.29
CA ASP A 21 6.00 -14.91 -3.48
C ASP A 21 4.95 -15.02 -2.36
N TYR A 22 4.58 -13.88 -1.76
CA TYR A 22 3.67 -13.83 -0.61
C TYR A 22 2.21 -14.04 -1.02
N MET A 23 1.77 -13.55 -2.18
CA MET A 23 0.36 -13.51 -2.57
C MET A 23 -0.27 -14.91 -2.61
N GLU A 24 0.40 -15.89 -3.22
CA GLU A 24 -0.10 -17.27 -3.28
C GLU A 24 -0.29 -17.87 -1.88
N THR A 25 0.67 -17.58 -0.98
CA THR A 25 0.62 -18.04 0.42
C THR A 25 -0.52 -17.38 1.19
N ALA A 26 -0.73 -16.08 1.01
CA ALA A 26 -1.81 -15.32 1.63
C ALA A 26 -3.19 -15.84 1.19
N MET A 27 -3.39 -15.99 -0.12
CA MET A 27 -4.64 -16.52 -0.69
C MET A 27 -4.93 -17.95 -0.22
N ALA A 28 -3.92 -18.82 -0.19
CA ALA A 28 -4.07 -20.18 0.31
C ALA A 28 -4.43 -20.20 1.80
N THR A 29 -3.89 -19.27 2.59
CA THR A 29 -4.17 -19.15 4.03
C THR A 29 -5.60 -18.69 4.28
N ALA A 30 -6.03 -17.60 3.62
CA ALA A 30 -7.40 -17.10 3.70
C ALA A 30 -8.42 -18.20 3.33
N LYS A 31 -8.17 -18.92 2.23
CA LYS A 31 -9.01 -20.04 1.79
C LYS A 31 -9.10 -21.15 2.83
N ARG A 32 -7.98 -21.56 3.44
CA ARG A 32 -7.97 -22.62 4.46
C ARG A 32 -8.71 -22.23 5.73
N LYS A 33 -8.62 -20.96 6.14
CA LYS A 33 -9.31 -20.45 7.32
C LYS A 33 -10.78 -20.11 7.07
N GLY A 34 -11.19 -19.98 5.80
CA GLY A 34 -12.53 -19.46 5.45
C GLY A 34 -12.67 -17.97 5.74
N GLU A 35 -11.55 -17.24 5.76
CA GLU A 35 -11.48 -15.80 6.02
C GLU A 35 -11.31 -15.03 4.71
N MET A 36 -11.55 -13.71 4.76
CA MET A 36 -11.32 -12.83 3.62
C MET A 36 -9.95 -12.17 3.73
N MET A 37 -9.40 -11.83 2.57
CA MET A 37 -8.28 -10.91 2.46
C MET A 37 -8.65 -9.81 1.47
N ALA A 38 -8.08 -8.62 1.65
CA ALA A 38 -8.25 -7.51 0.73
C ALA A 38 -6.91 -7.01 0.22
N VAL A 39 -6.89 -6.54 -1.02
CA VAL A 39 -5.74 -5.87 -1.60
C VAL A 39 -6.14 -4.45 -1.95
N ILE A 40 -5.42 -3.49 -1.39
CA ILE A 40 -5.55 -2.07 -1.66
C ILE A 40 -4.35 -1.66 -2.49
N HIS A 41 -4.60 -1.11 -3.68
CA HIS A 41 -3.55 -0.56 -4.53
C HIS A 41 -3.65 0.96 -4.55
N LEU A 42 -2.51 1.63 -4.42
CA LEU A 42 -2.39 3.08 -4.30
C LEU A 42 -1.39 3.63 -5.30
N ASP A 43 -1.75 4.75 -5.90
CA ASP A 43 -0.90 5.58 -6.75
C ASP A 43 -0.89 7.01 -6.21
N LEU A 44 0.28 7.65 -6.16
CA LEU A 44 0.41 9.03 -5.66
C LEU A 44 0.08 10.03 -6.77
N ASP A 45 -0.96 10.82 -6.55
CA ASP A 45 -1.38 11.79 -7.55
C ASP A 45 -0.28 12.85 -7.76
N HIS A 46 -0.01 13.18 -9.03
CA HIS A 46 0.94 14.23 -9.43
C HIS A 46 2.38 14.02 -8.93
N PHE A 47 2.81 12.81 -8.57
CA PHE A 47 4.16 12.54 -8.11
C PHE A 47 5.25 12.98 -9.11
N LYS A 48 5.01 12.77 -10.41
CA LYS A 48 5.89 13.28 -11.46
C LYS A 48 6.06 14.80 -11.41
N THR A 49 4.97 15.55 -11.20
CA THR A 49 5.00 17.02 -11.07
C THR A 49 5.86 17.44 -9.88
N ILE A 50 5.81 16.71 -8.77
CA ILE A 50 6.66 16.98 -7.59
C ILE A 50 8.13 16.79 -7.97
N ASN A 51 8.49 15.68 -8.61
CA ASN A 51 9.86 15.45 -9.07
C ASN A 51 10.34 16.54 -10.04
N ASP A 52 9.49 16.90 -11.01
CA ASP A 52 9.85 17.88 -12.04
C ASP A 52 9.99 19.30 -11.48
N THR A 53 9.22 19.65 -10.45
CA THR A 53 9.18 21.01 -9.87
C THR A 53 10.16 21.19 -8.69
N MET A 54 10.33 20.16 -7.87
CA MET A 54 11.05 20.22 -6.60
C MET A 54 12.26 19.30 -6.54
N GLY A 55 12.49 18.50 -7.58
CA GLY A 55 13.61 17.58 -7.70
C GLY A 55 13.36 16.22 -7.04
N HIS A 56 14.20 15.25 -7.41
CA HIS A 56 14.08 13.87 -6.95
C HIS A 56 14.20 13.71 -5.42
N ALA A 57 14.96 14.55 -4.73
CA ALA A 57 15.05 14.50 -3.28
C ALA A 57 13.69 14.79 -2.59
N ALA A 58 12.87 15.67 -3.18
CA ALA A 58 11.52 15.93 -2.68
C ALA A 58 10.59 14.74 -2.98
N GLY A 59 10.71 14.12 -4.15
CA GLY A 59 10.01 12.88 -4.47
C GLY A 59 10.37 11.75 -3.52
N ASP A 60 11.65 11.57 -3.22
CA ASP A 60 12.13 10.56 -2.28
C ASP A 60 11.54 10.77 -0.87
N ALA A 61 11.52 12.03 -0.40
CA ALA A 61 10.91 12.38 0.88
C ALA A 61 9.39 12.05 0.91
N VAL A 62 8.68 12.33 -0.18
CA VAL A 62 7.25 11.99 -0.32
C VAL A 62 7.04 10.47 -0.27
N LEU A 63 7.90 9.68 -0.92
CA LEU A 63 7.81 8.22 -0.92
C LEU A 63 8.09 7.62 0.47
N ILE A 64 9.10 8.15 1.16
CA ILE A 64 9.44 7.72 2.53
C ILE A 64 8.30 8.03 3.50
N GLU A 65 7.80 9.25 3.49
CA GLU A 65 6.67 9.64 4.35
C GLU A 65 5.39 8.87 4.00
N THR A 66 5.18 8.60 2.71
CA THR A 66 4.08 7.74 2.27
C THR A 66 4.16 6.35 2.88
N ALA A 67 5.33 5.73 2.83
CA ALA A 67 5.56 4.42 3.42
C ALA A 67 5.32 4.42 4.94
N MET A 68 5.81 5.45 5.66
CA MET A 68 5.57 5.58 7.10
C MET A 68 4.08 5.71 7.42
N ARG A 69 3.34 6.53 6.67
CA ARG A 69 1.89 6.67 6.83
C ARG A 69 1.15 5.36 6.57
N LEU A 70 1.52 4.61 5.54
CA LEU A 70 0.92 3.29 5.30
C LEU A 70 1.08 2.37 6.51
N VAL A 71 2.31 2.21 7.00
CA VAL A 71 2.62 1.32 8.13
C VAL A 71 1.85 1.73 9.39
N THR A 72 1.72 3.03 9.67
CA THR A 72 0.98 3.52 10.86
C THR A 72 -0.53 3.35 10.77
N ASN A 73 -1.10 3.18 9.57
CA ASN A 73 -2.54 3.07 9.35
C ASN A 73 -3.04 1.63 9.23
N VAL A 74 -2.16 0.65 9.25
CA VAL A 74 -2.47 -0.79 9.12
C VAL A 74 -2.05 -1.55 10.38
N ARG A 75 -2.46 -2.81 10.50
CA ARG A 75 -2.06 -3.69 11.61
C ARG A 75 -0.73 -4.37 11.29
N ASP A 76 -0.03 -4.87 12.30
CA ASP A 76 1.21 -5.64 12.11
C ASP A 76 1.03 -6.91 11.25
N SER A 77 -0.19 -7.44 11.20
CA SER A 77 -0.56 -8.58 10.36
C SER A 77 -0.67 -8.21 8.88
N ASP A 78 -0.82 -6.92 8.56
CA ASP A 78 -0.98 -6.44 7.19
C ASP A 78 0.38 -6.22 6.55
N VAL A 79 0.42 -6.27 5.22
CA VAL A 79 1.67 -6.16 4.45
C VAL A 79 1.64 -4.92 3.59
N CYS A 80 2.58 -4.00 3.81
CA CYS A 80 2.82 -2.84 2.94
C CYS A 80 3.97 -3.13 1.96
N VAL A 81 3.72 -2.87 0.68
CA VAL A 81 4.63 -3.12 -0.43
C VAL A 81 4.79 -1.87 -1.26
N ARG A 82 6.01 -1.54 -1.68
CA ARG A 82 6.25 -0.61 -2.79
C ARG A 82 6.59 -1.39 -4.06
N LEU A 83 5.80 -1.18 -5.10
CA LEU A 83 5.94 -1.88 -6.37
C LEU A 83 7.00 -1.26 -7.30
N GLY A 84 7.25 0.03 -7.13
CA GLY A 84 8.17 0.85 -7.93
C GLY A 84 7.56 2.21 -8.21
N GLY A 85 8.37 3.21 -8.55
CA GLY A 85 7.87 4.57 -8.77
C GLY A 85 7.11 5.10 -7.55
N ASP A 86 5.87 5.51 -7.78
CA ASP A 86 4.84 6.00 -6.86
C ASP A 86 3.79 4.96 -6.48
N GLU A 87 3.95 3.70 -6.91
CA GLU A 87 2.96 2.63 -6.69
C GLU A 87 3.18 1.88 -5.37
N PHE A 88 2.12 1.80 -4.57
CA PHE A 88 2.07 1.06 -3.30
C PHE A 88 0.93 0.04 -3.29
N THR A 89 1.12 -1.05 -2.54
CA THR A 89 0.11 -2.07 -2.32
C THR A 89 0.06 -2.44 -0.85
N VAL A 90 -1.15 -2.52 -0.30
CA VAL A 90 -1.41 -3.01 1.05
C VAL A 90 -2.23 -4.29 0.97
N ILE A 91 -1.78 -5.34 1.66
CA ILE A 91 -2.52 -6.59 1.80
C ILE A 91 -3.08 -6.62 3.22
N LEU A 92 -4.40 -6.61 3.32
CA LEU A 92 -5.11 -6.77 4.58
C LEU A 92 -5.42 -8.25 4.78
N ASN A 93 -4.83 -8.83 5.82
CA ASN A 93 -5.08 -10.23 6.17
C ASN A 93 -6.22 -10.32 7.18
N ASP A 94 -6.91 -11.47 7.18
CA ASP A 94 -7.93 -11.81 8.17
C ASP A 94 -9.05 -10.72 8.29
N VAL A 95 -9.56 -10.26 7.14
CA VAL A 95 -10.61 -9.24 7.04
C VAL A 95 -11.96 -9.83 7.42
N GLY A 96 -12.67 -9.21 8.38
CA GLY A 96 -13.95 -9.70 8.89
C GLY A 96 -15.14 -9.36 8.00
N SER A 97 -15.09 -8.21 7.34
CA SER A 97 -16.16 -7.74 6.45
C SER A 97 -15.63 -6.88 5.30
N GLU A 98 -16.40 -6.74 4.21
CA GLU A 98 -16.07 -5.79 3.14
C GLU A 98 -15.98 -4.35 3.67
N ALA A 99 -16.81 -4.00 4.66
CA ALA A 99 -16.79 -2.69 5.31
C ALA A 99 -15.46 -2.45 6.05
N ASP A 100 -14.89 -3.46 6.70
CA ASP A 100 -13.61 -3.33 7.40
C ASP A 100 -12.47 -2.95 6.42
N ALA A 101 -12.48 -3.54 5.22
CA ALA A 101 -11.49 -3.22 4.19
C ALA A 101 -11.69 -1.80 3.64
N ILE A 102 -12.93 -1.38 3.43
CA ILE A 102 -13.27 -0.01 3.00
C ILE A 102 -12.83 0.99 4.06
N ASP A 103 -13.12 0.76 5.34
CA ASP A 103 -12.72 1.63 6.44
C ASP A 103 -11.20 1.80 6.52
N VAL A 104 -10.43 0.74 6.26
CA VAL A 104 -8.97 0.81 6.21
C VAL A 104 -8.51 1.62 5.00
N ALA A 105 -9.08 1.39 3.82
CA ALA A 105 -8.75 2.16 2.63
C ALA A 105 -9.06 3.66 2.81
N GLU A 106 -10.22 4.00 3.35
CA GLU A 106 -10.61 5.38 3.64
C GLU A 106 -9.70 6.03 4.67
N ARG A 107 -9.31 5.29 5.72
CA ARG A 107 -8.35 5.76 6.73
C ARG A 107 -6.99 6.06 6.10
N ILE A 108 -6.49 5.16 5.25
CA ILE A 108 -5.23 5.35 4.54
C ILE A 108 -5.30 6.61 3.66
N VAL A 109 -6.34 6.73 2.81
CA VAL A 109 -6.54 7.89 1.92
C VAL A 109 -6.67 9.19 2.73
N THR A 110 -7.36 9.16 3.86
CA THR A 110 -7.51 10.33 4.73
C THR A 110 -6.20 10.70 5.41
N GLY A 111 -5.38 9.71 5.79
CA GLY A 111 -4.02 9.92 6.32
C GLY A 111 -3.11 10.64 5.33
N PHE A 112 -3.29 10.43 4.03
CA PHE A 112 -2.53 11.14 2.99
C PHE A 112 -2.90 12.62 2.85
N LYS A 113 -4.12 13.03 3.23
CA LYS A 113 -4.53 14.44 3.17
C LYS A 113 -3.78 15.35 4.14
N GLN A 114 -3.07 14.78 5.13
CA GLN A 114 -2.23 15.55 6.03
C GLN A 114 -1.04 16.13 5.24
N PRO A 115 -0.69 17.43 5.42
CA PRO A 115 0.47 18.00 4.76
C PRO A 115 1.74 17.20 5.09
N LEU A 116 2.66 17.10 4.14
CA LEU A 116 4.02 16.63 4.42
C LEU A 116 4.81 17.79 5.03
N GLU A 117 5.59 17.54 6.08
CA GLU A 117 6.39 18.61 6.73
C GLU A 117 7.53 19.16 5.85
N PHE A 118 7.80 18.53 4.70
CA PHE A 118 8.92 18.84 3.81
C PHE A 118 8.68 20.05 2.87
N ALA A 119 8.14 21.15 3.41
CA ALA A 119 7.45 22.25 2.70
C ALA A 119 5.99 21.89 2.40
N VAL A 120 5.10 22.88 2.54
CA VAL A 120 3.64 22.76 2.50
C VAL A 120 3.14 22.07 1.23
N LEU A 121 3.22 20.74 1.21
CA LEU A 121 2.78 19.85 0.15
C LEU A 121 1.58 19.08 0.66
N LYS A 122 0.49 19.13 -0.09
CA LYS A 122 -0.71 18.32 0.15
C LYS A 122 -0.74 17.19 -0.87
N PRO A 123 -0.02 16.07 -0.64
CA PRO A 123 -0.16 14.92 -1.52
C PRO A 123 -1.61 14.43 -1.46
N SER A 124 -2.09 13.92 -2.58
CA SER A 124 -3.32 13.12 -2.65
C SER A 124 -2.97 11.76 -3.24
N ALA A 125 -3.77 10.75 -2.90
CA ALA A 125 -3.59 9.40 -3.39
C ALA A 125 -4.95 8.87 -3.83
N SER A 126 -4.93 8.15 -4.94
CA SER A 126 -6.08 7.42 -5.45
C SER A 126 -5.94 5.96 -5.06
N ALA A 127 -7.02 5.35 -4.57
CA ALA A 127 -7.02 3.95 -4.13
C ALA A 127 -8.05 3.14 -4.91
N GLY A 128 -7.63 1.98 -5.42
CA GLY A 128 -8.51 0.96 -5.99
C GLY A 128 -8.59 -0.25 -5.05
N ILE A 129 -9.81 -0.76 -4.80
CA ILE A 129 -10.03 -1.91 -3.94
C ILE A 129 -10.39 -3.13 -4.80
N ALA A 130 -9.69 -4.25 -4.58
CA ALA A 130 -10.07 -5.55 -5.14
C ALA A 130 -10.30 -6.56 -4.01
N LEU A 131 -11.44 -7.25 -4.08
CA LEU A 131 -11.83 -8.29 -3.13
C LEU A 131 -11.67 -9.68 -3.76
N PHE A 132 -11.15 -10.64 -3.00
CA PHE A 132 -11.06 -12.04 -3.38
C PHE A 132 -11.90 -12.91 -2.42
N ARG A 133 -12.83 -13.68 -2.98
CA ARG A 133 -13.65 -14.62 -2.22
C ARG A 133 -13.91 -15.89 -3.03
N ASP A 134 -13.70 -17.05 -2.42
CA ASP A 134 -14.01 -18.38 -2.98
C ASP A 134 -13.47 -18.64 -4.41
N GLY A 135 -12.29 -18.07 -4.75
CA GLY A 135 -11.67 -18.25 -6.07
C GLY A 135 -12.00 -17.16 -7.10
N THR A 136 -12.79 -16.15 -6.76
CA THR A 136 -13.20 -15.08 -7.68
C THR A 136 -12.68 -13.72 -7.21
N ALA A 137 -12.18 -12.88 -8.13
CA ALA A 137 -11.74 -11.51 -7.85
C ALA A 137 -12.73 -10.48 -8.44
N ARG A 138 -13.04 -9.41 -7.69
CA ARG A 138 -13.91 -8.29 -8.13
C ARG A 138 -13.33 -6.94 -7.70
N SER A 139 -13.38 -5.95 -8.58
CA SER A 139 -13.03 -4.55 -8.27
C SER A 139 -14.21 -3.78 -7.70
N LEU A 140 -13.96 -2.95 -6.69
CA LEU A 140 -14.85 -1.93 -6.16
C LEU A 140 -14.28 -0.56 -6.57
N THR A 141 -15.09 0.25 -7.25
CA THR A 141 -14.74 1.61 -7.68
C THR A 141 -15.43 2.63 -6.79
#